data_AF-A0A2U8E0D6-F1
#
_entry.id   AF-A0A2U8E0D6-F1
#
_cell.length_a   1.000
_cell.length_b   1.000
_cell.length_c   1.000
_cell.angle_alpha   90.00
_cell.angle_beta   90.00
_cell.angle_gamma   90.00
#
_symmetry.space_group_name_H-M   'P 1'
#
loop_
_entity.id
_entity.type
_entity.pdbx_description
1 polymer ?
#
loop_
_entity_poly.entity_id
_entity_poly.type
_entity_poly.pdbx_seq_one_letter_code
_entity_poly.pdbx_strand_id
1 'polypeptide(L)'
;MTPPTLPPDAPTNAVVAATSAAKEINHLHAEAQRLAAESCHSLDGALAAAWHAGRLLNEEKKRVRHSAGHGAWMPWLKHFFTGSMSTAHRYMRLARGTGDLALLQGLSLRQAYARLGIATEPKHHALDGKPSLPKPPAHVLLAGKLIRFLRQQSRQHTARDATDCIRDLAPLYAQLRPLFEHAARNGN
;
A
#
# COMPACT_ATOMS: atom_id res chain seq x y z
N MET A 1 -56.10 -62.90 -26.96
CA MET A 1 -55.91 -61.80 -25.99
C MET A 1 -54.69 -62.14 -25.16
N THR A 2 -53.56 -61.52 -25.44
CA THR A 2 -52.31 -61.62 -24.67
C THR A 2 -51.87 -60.19 -24.31
N PRO A 3 -51.51 -59.92 -23.06
CA PRO A 3 -51.10 -58.58 -22.65
C PRO A 3 -49.65 -58.30 -23.11
N PRO A 4 -49.28 -57.02 -23.33
CA PRO A 4 -47.92 -56.65 -23.70
C PRO A 4 -47.00 -56.68 -22.48
N THR A 5 -45.89 -57.41 -22.58
CA THR A 5 -44.77 -57.38 -21.63
C THR A 5 -44.00 -56.07 -21.82
N LEU A 6 -44.08 -55.17 -20.84
CA LEU A 6 -43.19 -54.01 -20.72
C LEU A 6 -41.81 -54.47 -20.22
N PRO A 7 -40.69 -53.94 -20.77
CA PRO A 7 -39.37 -54.25 -20.26
C PRO A 7 -39.09 -53.45 -18.97
N PRO A 8 -38.71 -54.10 -17.85
CA PRO A 8 -37.92 -53.45 -16.81
C PRO A 8 -36.47 -53.33 -17.31
N ASP A 9 -35.71 -52.32 -16.89
CA ASP A 9 -34.21 -52.34 -16.74
C ASP A 9 -33.52 -50.99 -17.01
N ALA A 10 -34.24 -49.93 -17.39
CA ALA A 10 -33.59 -48.63 -17.67
C ALA A 10 -33.15 -47.74 -16.46
N PRO A 11 -33.63 -47.88 -15.19
CA PRO A 11 -33.27 -46.90 -14.15
C PRO A 11 -31.95 -47.18 -13.41
N THR A 12 -31.41 -48.40 -13.46
CA THR A 12 -30.32 -48.81 -12.54
C THR A 12 -28.99 -48.12 -12.85
N ASN A 13 -28.62 -47.99 -14.14
CA ASN A 13 -27.33 -47.41 -14.52
C ASN A 13 -27.24 -45.90 -14.23
N ALA A 14 -28.34 -45.15 -14.38
CA ALA A 14 -28.38 -43.71 -14.09
C ALA A 14 -28.25 -43.42 -12.59
N VAL A 15 -28.90 -44.23 -11.74
CA VAL A 15 -28.80 -44.10 -10.28
C VAL A 15 -27.39 -44.45 -9.79
N VAL A 16 -26.78 -45.51 -10.32
CA VAL A 16 -25.40 -45.90 -9.96
C VAL A 16 -24.39 -44.83 -10.40
N ALA A 17 -24.53 -44.27 -11.60
CA ALA A 17 -23.68 -43.18 -12.08
C ALA A 17 -23.83 -41.90 -11.23
N ALA A 18 -25.04 -41.51 -10.86
CA ALA A 18 -25.29 -40.38 -9.96
C ALA A 18 -24.71 -40.61 -8.56
N THR A 19 -24.77 -41.84 -8.05
CA THR A 19 -24.18 -42.21 -6.75
C THR A 19 -22.64 -42.16 -6.81
N SER A 20 -22.04 -42.53 -7.95
CA SER A 20 -20.61 -42.40 -8.19
C SER A 20 -20.17 -40.93 -8.25
N ALA A 21 -20.93 -40.08 -8.96
CA ALA A 21 -20.66 -38.65 -9.03
C ALA A 21 -20.78 -37.97 -7.65
N ALA A 22 -21.80 -38.33 -6.86
CA ALA A 22 -21.97 -37.82 -5.50
C ALA A 22 -20.80 -38.21 -4.58
N LYS A 23 -20.29 -39.44 -4.70
CA LYS A 23 -19.09 -39.88 -3.95
C LYS A 23 -17.85 -39.09 -4.34
N GLU A 24 -17.64 -38.89 -5.63
CA GLU A 24 -16.50 -38.11 -6.14
C GLU A 24 -16.57 -36.65 -5.68
N ILE A 25 -17.75 -36.02 -5.76
CA ILE A 25 -17.97 -34.65 -5.26
C ILE A 25 -17.64 -34.57 -3.77
N ASN A 26 -18.11 -35.52 -2.96
CA ASN A 26 -17.84 -35.53 -1.53
C ASN A 26 -16.36 -35.77 -1.22
N HIS A 27 -15.68 -36.61 -2.01
CA HIS A 27 -14.24 -36.83 -1.90
C HIS A 27 -13.45 -35.54 -2.19
N LEU A 28 -13.74 -34.88 -3.32
CA LEU A 28 -13.10 -33.61 -3.70
C LEU A 28 -13.42 -32.49 -2.70
N HIS A 29 -14.63 -32.46 -2.13
CA HIS A 29 -14.98 -31.50 -1.09
C HIS A 29 -14.16 -31.71 0.18
N ALA A 30 -14.01 -32.96 0.64
CA ALA A 30 -13.18 -33.29 1.80
C ALA A 30 -11.71 -32.93 1.55
N GLU A 31 -11.21 -33.18 0.34
CA GLU A 31 -9.85 -32.79 -0.04
C GLU A 31 -9.68 -31.26 -0.08
N ALA A 32 -10.65 -30.53 -0.63
CA ALA A 32 -10.64 -29.06 -0.62
C ALA A 32 -10.63 -28.49 0.81
N GLN A 33 -11.39 -29.08 1.73
CA GLN A 33 -11.36 -28.70 3.15
C GLN A 33 -9.99 -28.94 3.79
N ARG A 34 -9.37 -30.09 3.52
CA ARG A 34 -8.02 -30.41 4.02
C ARG A 34 -6.99 -29.40 3.51
N LEU A 35 -6.96 -29.14 2.20
CA LEU A 35 -6.05 -28.17 1.59
C LEU A 35 -6.28 -26.76 2.10
N ALA A 36 -7.53 -26.37 2.34
CA ALA A 36 -7.86 -25.08 2.93
C ALA A 36 -7.31 -24.93 4.35
N ALA A 37 -7.42 -25.97 5.18
CA ALA A 37 -6.88 -25.98 6.54
C ALA A 37 -5.34 -25.89 6.55
N GLU A 38 -4.67 -26.67 5.69
CA GLU A 38 -3.20 -26.63 5.53
C GLU A 38 -2.71 -25.26 5.05
N SER A 39 -3.43 -24.65 4.10
CA SER A 39 -3.15 -23.30 3.62
C SER A 39 -3.30 -22.26 4.74
N CYS A 40 -4.39 -22.33 5.52
CA CYS A 40 -4.61 -21.43 6.65
C CYS A 40 -3.46 -21.50 7.67
N HIS A 41 -3.06 -22.72 8.05
CA HIS A 41 -1.95 -22.92 8.97
C HIS A 41 -0.63 -22.37 8.43
N SER A 42 -0.36 -22.56 7.14
CA SER A 42 0.83 -22.03 6.48
C SER A 42 0.84 -20.48 6.44
N LEU A 43 -0.33 -19.87 6.21
CA LEU A 43 -0.50 -18.41 6.23
C LEU A 43 -0.27 -17.83 7.62
N ASP A 44 -0.85 -18.46 8.66
CA ASP A 44 -0.64 -18.07 10.05
C ASP A 44 0.83 -18.17 10.45
N GLY A 45 1.51 -19.27 10.07
CA GLY A 45 2.94 -19.45 10.30
C GLY A 45 3.79 -18.37 9.63
N ALA A 46 3.49 -18.03 8.36
CA ALA A 46 4.18 -16.98 7.63
C ALA A 46 3.97 -15.59 8.28
N LEU A 47 2.76 -15.31 8.73
CA LEU A 47 2.41 -14.06 9.39
C LEU A 47 3.11 -13.92 10.75
N ALA A 48 3.11 -14.99 11.55
CA ALA A 48 3.81 -15.04 12.83
C ALA A 48 5.31 -14.79 12.64
N ALA A 49 5.94 -15.48 11.69
CA ALA A 49 7.35 -15.30 11.37
C ALA A 49 7.67 -13.86 10.93
N ALA A 50 6.83 -13.27 10.07
CA ALA A 50 6.99 -11.88 9.63
C ALA A 50 6.87 -10.87 10.79
N TRP A 51 5.93 -11.10 11.70
CA TRP A 51 5.77 -10.27 12.90
C TRP A 51 6.96 -10.39 13.86
N HIS A 52 7.42 -11.62 14.13
CA HIS A 52 8.61 -11.87 14.96
C HIS A 52 9.86 -11.23 14.36
N ALA A 53 10.09 -11.39 13.06
CA ALA A 53 11.18 -10.72 12.36
C ALA A 53 11.08 -9.20 12.49
N GLY A 54 9.87 -8.64 12.37
CA GLY A 54 9.60 -7.22 12.58
C GLY A 54 9.95 -6.71 13.98
N ARG A 55 9.67 -7.49 15.01
CA ARG A 55 10.05 -7.17 16.40
C ARG A 55 11.57 -7.13 16.57
N LEU A 56 12.27 -8.18 16.12
CA LEU A 56 13.73 -8.26 16.18
C LEU A 56 14.38 -7.10 15.41
N LEU A 57 13.88 -6.78 14.21
CA LEU A 57 14.37 -5.63 13.43
C LEU A 57 14.17 -4.30 14.16
N ASN A 58 13.08 -4.13 14.89
CA ASN A 58 12.84 -2.93 15.70
C ASN A 58 13.80 -2.82 16.88
N GLU A 59 14.11 -3.93 17.54
CA GLU A 59 15.06 -4.00 18.64
C GLU A 59 16.50 -3.76 18.15
N GLU A 60 16.91 -4.42 17.08
CA GLU A 60 18.24 -4.23 16.47
C GLU A 60 18.43 -2.82 15.93
N LYS A 61 17.39 -2.21 15.33
CA LYS A 61 17.48 -0.80 14.92
C LYS A 61 17.78 0.14 16.08
N LYS A 62 17.23 -0.13 17.28
CA LYS A 62 17.55 0.65 18.48
C LYS A 62 19.00 0.41 18.88
N ARG A 63 19.45 -0.84 18.95
CA ARG A 63 20.83 -1.20 19.32
C ARG A 63 21.86 -0.56 18.40
N VAL A 64 21.69 -0.69 17.09
CA VAL A 64 22.57 -0.09 16.08
C VAL A 64 22.60 1.43 16.20
N ARG A 65 21.46 2.07 16.48
CA ARG A 65 21.42 3.53 16.70
C ARG A 65 22.20 3.94 17.95
N HIS A 66 22.15 3.14 19.02
CA HIS A 66 22.88 3.41 20.26
C HIS A 66 24.39 3.14 20.13
N SER A 67 24.79 2.09 19.40
CA SER A 67 26.21 1.71 19.28
C SER A 67 26.97 2.44 18.17
N ALA A 68 26.32 2.69 17.03
CA ALA A 68 26.98 3.16 15.81
C ALA A 68 26.37 4.47 15.22
N GLY A 69 25.42 5.09 15.90
CA GLY A 69 24.88 6.40 15.54
C GLY A 69 23.81 6.38 14.43
N HIS A 70 23.37 7.57 14.00
CA HIS A 70 22.14 7.78 13.22
C HIS A 70 22.21 7.36 11.72
N GLY A 71 23.33 6.83 11.24
CA GLY A 71 23.50 6.38 9.84
C GLY A 71 23.78 4.88 9.67
N ALA A 72 24.13 4.17 10.73
CA ALA A 72 24.65 2.80 10.66
C ALA A 72 23.57 1.73 10.36
N TRP A 73 22.29 2.08 10.50
CA TRP A 73 21.18 1.15 10.24
C TRP A 73 21.15 0.63 8.80
N MET A 74 21.40 1.48 7.82
CA MET A 74 21.30 1.11 6.41
C MET A 74 22.41 0.13 5.98
N PRO A 75 23.70 0.37 6.29
CA PRO A 75 24.76 -0.62 6.09
C PRO A 75 24.50 -1.92 6.84
N TRP A 76 24.06 -1.85 8.10
CA TRP A 76 23.74 -3.04 8.90
C TRP A 76 22.66 -3.89 8.23
N LEU A 77 21.55 -3.26 7.82
CA LEU A 77 20.44 -3.98 7.21
C LEU A 77 20.85 -4.66 5.90
N LYS A 78 21.69 -4.02 5.07
CA LYS A 78 22.21 -4.63 3.83
C LYS A 78 23.10 -5.84 4.08
N HIS A 79 23.81 -5.88 5.20
CA HIS A 79 24.75 -6.95 5.51
C HIS A 79 24.04 -8.14 6.18
N PHE A 80 23.10 -7.88 7.09
CA PHE A 80 22.49 -8.92 7.94
C PHE A 80 21.08 -9.35 7.52
N PHE A 81 20.36 -8.57 6.71
CA PHE A 81 19.01 -8.91 6.27
C PHE A 81 19.00 -9.25 4.78
N THR A 82 18.56 -10.48 4.45
CA THR A 82 18.51 -11.00 3.08
C THR A 82 17.38 -10.38 2.24
N GLY A 83 16.36 -9.82 2.89
CA GLY A 83 15.23 -9.19 2.19
C GLY A 83 15.49 -7.74 1.79
N SER A 84 14.53 -7.18 1.04
CA SER A 84 14.60 -5.76 0.67
C SER A 84 14.37 -4.83 1.87
N MET A 85 14.89 -3.60 1.79
CA MET A 85 14.57 -2.54 2.77
C MET A 85 13.06 -2.33 2.93
N SER A 86 12.30 -2.41 1.82
CA SER A 86 10.84 -2.32 1.85
C SER A 86 10.21 -3.45 2.66
N THR A 87 10.71 -4.68 2.50
CA THR A 87 10.25 -5.86 3.26
C THR A 87 10.53 -5.68 4.75
N ALA A 88 11.76 -5.28 5.11
CA ALA A 88 12.13 -5.00 6.51
C ALA A 88 11.20 -3.95 7.13
N HIS A 89 10.95 -2.84 6.43
CA HIS A 89 10.04 -1.81 6.91
C HIS A 89 8.60 -2.30 7.07
N ARG A 90 8.10 -3.17 6.18
CA ARG A 90 6.76 -3.76 6.32
C ARG A 90 6.67 -4.66 7.54
N TYR A 91 7.66 -5.53 7.76
CA TYR A 91 7.73 -6.38 8.97
C TYR A 91 7.81 -5.52 10.24
N MET A 92 8.66 -4.51 10.25
CA MET A 92 8.78 -3.60 11.39
C MET A 92 7.49 -2.83 11.67
N ARG A 93 6.75 -2.40 10.63
CA ARG A 93 5.44 -1.73 10.78
C ARG A 93 4.37 -2.70 11.27
N LEU A 94 4.34 -3.92 10.73
CA LEU A 94 3.45 -4.98 11.18
C LEU A 94 3.61 -5.21 12.68
N ALA A 95 4.85 -5.41 13.14
CA ALA A 95 5.18 -5.61 14.55
C ALA A 95 4.85 -4.41 15.48
N ARG A 96 4.83 -3.19 14.95
CA ARG A 96 4.44 -1.99 15.72
C ARG A 96 2.93 -1.78 15.77
N GLY A 97 2.24 -2.14 14.69
CA GLY A 97 0.80 -1.91 14.53
C GLY A 97 -0.04 -2.92 15.29
N THR A 98 0.48 -4.11 15.57
CA THR A 98 -0.25 -5.16 16.30
C THR A 98 0.50 -5.61 17.55
N GLY A 99 -0.09 -5.32 18.71
CA GLY A 99 0.37 -5.86 19.99
C GLY A 99 0.04 -7.34 20.18
N ASP A 100 -0.98 -7.84 19.47
CA ASP A 100 -1.43 -9.23 19.52
C ASP A 100 -1.60 -9.80 18.11
N LEU A 101 -1.03 -10.98 17.87
CA LEU A 101 -1.11 -11.71 16.60
C LEU A 101 -2.47 -12.38 16.42
N ALA A 102 -3.20 -12.65 17.52
CA ALA A 102 -4.52 -13.26 17.48
C ALA A 102 -5.53 -12.44 16.67
N LEU A 103 -5.38 -11.11 16.66
CA LEU A 103 -6.21 -10.19 15.88
C LEU A 103 -6.03 -10.33 14.36
N LEU A 104 -4.97 -11.01 13.93
CA LEU A 104 -4.66 -11.24 12.53
C LEU A 104 -4.69 -12.73 12.13
N GLN A 105 -5.10 -13.62 13.03
CA GLN A 105 -5.25 -15.05 12.72
C GLN A 105 -6.23 -15.25 11.57
N GLY A 106 -5.92 -16.21 10.70
CA GLY A 106 -6.71 -16.51 9.50
C GLY A 106 -6.56 -15.47 8.39
N LEU A 107 -5.73 -14.44 8.55
CA LEU A 107 -5.38 -13.52 7.48
C LEU A 107 -4.09 -13.91 6.79
N SER A 108 -4.08 -13.84 5.46
CA SER A 108 -2.83 -13.82 4.71
C SER A 108 -2.02 -12.55 5.04
N LEU A 109 -0.71 -12.62 4.82
CA LEU A 109 0.21 -11.50 5.01
C LEU A 109 -0.23 -10.22 4.25
N ARG A 110 -0.78 -10.39 3.04
CA ARG A 110 -1.29 -9.27 2.22
C ARG A 110 -2.53 -8.64 2.86
N GLN A 111 -3.46 -9.45 3.36
CA GLN A 111 -4.66 -8.95 4.06
C GLN A 111 -4.29 -8.26 5.37
N ALA A 112 -3.35 -8.82 6.14
CA ALA A 112 -2.84 -8.18 7.35
C ALA A 112 -2.24 -6.80 7.06
N TYR A 113 -1.44 -6.69 5.99
CA TYR A 113 -0.91 -5.40 5.56
C TYR A 113 -1.99 -4.42 5.13
N ALA A 114 -2.97 -4.86 4.34
CA ALA A 114 -4.08 -4.01 3.92
C ALA A 114 -4.88 -3.48 5.13
N ARG A 115 -5.17 -4.35 6.11
CA ARG A 115 -5.86 -3.99 7.36
C ARG A 115 -5.10 -2.95 8.18
N LEU A 116 -3.76 -2.98 8.14
CA LEU A 116 -2.88 -2.04 8.84
C LEU A 116 -2.52 -0.80 8.01
N GLY A 117 -3.09 -0.63 6.82
CA GLY A 117 -2.72 0.45 5.91
C GLY A 117 -1.24 0.43 5.51
N ILE A 118 -0.63 -0.75 5.47
CA ILE A 118 0.74 -0.95 4.99
C ILE A 118 0.64 -1.19 3.49
N ALA A 119 1.06 -0.20 2.70
CA ALA A 119 1.01 -0.29 1.24
C ALA A 119 1.82 -1.50 0.73
N THR A 120 1.09 -2.48 0.19
CA THR A 120 1.67 -3.66 -0.47
C THR A 120 1.77 -3.53 -1.96
N GLU A 121 1.21 -2.47 -2.54
CA GLU A 121 1.17 -2.34 -4.00
C GLU A 121 2.57 -2.49 -4.58
N PRO A 122 2.73 -3.32 -5.62
CA PRO A 122 3.95 -3.31 -6.38
C PRO A 122 4.13 -1.86 -6.84
N LYS A 123 5.26 -1.26 -6.46
CA LYS A 123 5.69 -0.02 -7.08
C LYS A 123 5.86 -0.39 -8.54
N HIS A 124 4.86 -0.12 -9.37
CA HIS A 124 4.94 -0.31 -10.82
C HIS A 124 6.21 0.45 -11.23
N HIS A 125 7.27 -0.31 -11.46
CA HIS A 125 8.44 0.19 -12.14
C HIS A 125 7.90 0.54 -13.52
N ALA A 126 7.84 1.84 -13.79
CA ALA A 126 7.32 2.48 -14.99
C ALA A 126 7.76 1.82 -16.30
N LEU A 127 7.15 0.68 -16.63
CA LEU A 127 7.04 0.13 -17.97
C LEU A 127 5.65 0.41 -18.56
N ASP A 128 4.71 0.84 -17.73
CA ASP A 128 3.45 1.44 -18.17
C ASP A 128 3.52 2.94 -17.88
N GLY A 129 3.36 3.72 -18.95
CA GLY A 129 3.46 5.17 -18.96
C GLY A 129 2.75 5.79 -17.77
N LYS A 130 3.53 6.36 -16.84
CA LYS A 130 3.00 7.47 -16.04
C LYS A 130 2.46 8.47 -17.06
N PRO A 131 1.20 8.92 -16.98
CA PRO A 131 0.88 10.18 -17.60
C PRO A 131 1.83 11.18 -16.93
N SER A 132 2.87 11.57 -17.65
CA SER A 132 3.72 12.67 -17.26
C SER A 132 2.76 13.85 -17.18
N LEU A 133 2.27 14.15 -15.98
CA LEU A 133 1.64 15.41 -15.73
C LEU A 133 2.61 16.44 -16.30
N PRO A 134 2.18 17.27 -17.27
CA PRO A 134 3.07 18.20 -17.91
C PRO A 134 3.77 18.97 -16.82
N LYS A 135 5.11 19.00 -16.87
CA LYS A 135 5.89 19.74 -15.87
C LYS A 135 5.26 21.13 -15.77
N PRO A 136 4.83 21.55 -14.56
CA PRO A 136 4.16 22.83 -14.43
C PRO A 136 5.06 23.90 -15.03
N PRO A 137 4.50 24.82 -15.83
CA PRO A 137 5.27 25.88 -16.45
C PRO A 137 6.14 26.61 -15.42
N ALA A 138 7.31 27.10 -15.83
CA ALA A 138 8.27 27.72 -14.91
C ALA A 138 7.66 28.85 -14.06
N HIS A 139 6.70 29.60 -14.59
CA HIS A 139 5.98 30.65 -13.87
C HIS A 139 5.11 30.10 -12.72
N VAL A 140 4.50 28.92 -12.86
CA VAL A 140 3.69 28.28 -11.80
C VAL A 140 4.60 27.85 -10.65
N LEU A 141 5.76 27.29 -10.97
CA LEU A 141 6.76 26.90 -9.96
C LEU A 141 7.34 28.12 -9.25
N LEU A 142 7.61 29.19 -9.98
CA LEU A 142 8.10 30.45 -9.42
C LEU A 142 7.05 31.08 -8.48
N ALA A 143 5.79 31.14 -8.89
CA ALA A 143 4.68 31.62 -8.07
C ALA A 143 4.54 30.80 -6.78
N GLY A 144 4.60 29.47 -6.86
CA GLY A 144 4.57 28.60 -5.69
C GLY A 144 5.74 28.82 -4.72
N LYS A 145 6.94 29.07 -5.25
CA LYS A 145 8.13 29.41 -4.45
C LYS A 145 7.98 30.78 -3.77
N LEU A 146 7.51 31.79 -4.50
CA LEU A 146 7.25 33.13 -3.98
C LEU A 146 6.21 33.11 -2.87
N ILE A 147 5.07 32.43 -3.05
CA ILE A 147 4.05 32.29 -2.01
C ILE A 147 4.63 31.64 -0.75
N ARG A 148 5.45 30.60 -0.91
CA ARG A 148 6.08 29.93 0.23
C ARG A 148 7.09 30.82 0.94
N PHE A 149 7.89 31.57 0.18
CA PHE A 149 8.84 32.53 0.71
C PHE A 149 8.15 33.66 1.48
N LEU A 150 7.10 34.27 0.91
CA LEU A 150 6.32 35.32 1.56
C LEU A 150 5.63 34.83 2.85
N ARG A 151 5.09 33.61 2.86
CA ARG A 151 4.51 32.99 4.07
C ARG A 151 5.55 32.68 5.14
N GLN A 152 6.78 32.39 4.75
CA GLN A 152 7.87 32.13 5.68
C GLN A 152 8.38 33.43 6.29
N GLN A 153 8.53 34.48 5.49
CA GLN A 153 8.95 35.79 5.94
C GLN A 153 7.89 36.51 6.79
N SER A 154 6.60 36.38 6.48
CA SER A 154 5.54 36.99 7.31
C SER A 154 5.48 36.41 8.72
N ARG A 155 6.00 35.21 8.95
CA ARG A 155 6.13 34.60 10.28
C ARG A 155 7.34 35.12 11.05
N GLN A 156 8.28 35.80 10.40
CA GLN A 156 9.57 36.21 10.95
C GLN A 156 9.70 37.72 11.16
N HIS A 157 8.80 38.55 10.61
CA HIS A 157 8.95 40.00 10.58
C HIS A 157 7.94 40.77 11.45
N THR A 158 8.43 41.79 12.15
CA THR A 158 7.64 42.84 12.84
C THR A 158 7.14 43.92 11.86
N ALA A 159 6.13 44.69 12.26
CA ALA A 159 5.37 45.62 11.39
C ALA A 159 6.20 46.62 10.54
N ARG A 160 7.44 46.95 10.95
CA ARG A 160 8.32 47.88 10.24
C ARG A 160 9.03 47.27 9.02
N ASP A 161 9.22 45.95 9.00
CA ASP A 161 9.88 45.25 7.90
C ASP A 161 8.90 44.86 6.78
N ALA A 162 7.61 44.80 7.11
CA ALA A 162 6.55 44.54 6.14
C ALA A 162 6.44 45.67 5.10
N THR A 163 6.66 46.93 5.50
CA THR A 163 6.61 48.09 4.59
C THR A 163 7.78 48.12 3.61
N ASP A 164 8.98 47.70 4.02
CA ASP A 164 10.13 47.59 3.13
C ASP A 164 9.97 46.40 2.15
N CYS A 165 9.45 45.26 2.64
CA CYS A 165 9.10 44.11 1.80
C CYS A 165 8.07 44.47 0.72
N ILE A 166 7.03 45.26 1.06
CA ILE A 166 6.04 45.74 0.10
C ILE A 166 6.66 46.71 -0.92
N ARG A 167 7.59 47.57 -0.50
CA ARG A 167 8.31 48.49 -1.39
C ARG A 167 9.16 47.72 -2.42
N ASP A 168 9.84 46.66 -1.99
CA ASP A 168 10.71 45.87 -2.87
C ASP A 168 9.91 45.01 -3.87
N LEU A 169 8.67 44.64 -3.52
CA LEU A 169 7.75 43.91 -4.41
C LEU A 169 6.92 44.82 -5.31
N ALA A 170 6.87 46.13 -5.06
CA ALA A 170 6.15 47.11 -5.88
C ALA A 170 6.51 47.08 -7.38
N PRO A 171 7.78 47.00 -7.81
CA PRO A 171 8.12 46.91 -9.23
C PRO A 171 7.65 45.59 -9.87
N LEU A 172 7.72 44.48 -9.13
CA LEU A 172 7.21 43.18 -9.59
C LEU A 172 5.69 43.22 -9.75
N TYR A 173 4.98 43.81 -8.78
CA TYR A 173 3.54 43.99 -8.85
C TYR A 173 3.14 44.89 -10.02
N ALA A 174 3.85 45.99 -10.27
CA ALA A 174 3.59 46.88 -11.39
C ALA A 174 3.72 46.18 -12.75
N GLN A 175 4.67 45.24 -12.89
CA GLN A 175 4.84 44.44 -14.11
C GLN A 175 3.78 43.35 -14.28
N LEU A 176 3.31 42.76 -13.18
CA LEU A 176 2.29 41.71 -13.19
C LEU A 176 0.87 42.27 -13.31
N ARG A 177 0.62 43.47 -12.80
CA ARG A 177 -0.69 44.13 -12.74
C ARG A 177 -1.44 44.16 -14.08
N PRO A 178 -0.83 44.52 -15.23
CA PRO A 178 -1.51 44.51 -16.51
C PRO A 178 -2.03 43.12 -16.89
N LEU A 179 -1.29 42.06 -16.57
CA LEU A 179 -1.66 40.69 -16.93
C LEU A 179 -2.92 40.22 -16.22
N PHE A 180 -3.15 40.69 -14.98
CA PHE A 180 -4.33 40.33 -14.19
C PHE A 180 -5.52 41.28 -14.44
N GLU A 181 -5.27 42.57 -14.69
CA GLU A 181 -6.33 43.54 -14.99
C GLU A 181 -6.92 43.40 -16.41
N HIS A 182 -6.13 42.93 -17.39
CA HIS A 182 -6.66 42.61 -18.73
C HIS A 182 -7.45 41.29 -18.75
N ALA A 183 -7.10 40.30 -17.91
CA ALA A 183 -7.85 39.06 -17.78
C ALA A 183 -9.26 39.27 -17.19
N ALA A 184 -9.43 40.28 -16.33
CA ALA A 184 -10.74 40.64 -15.75
C ALA A 184 -11.69 41.34 -16.73
N ARG A 185 -11.18 41.93 -17.83
CA ARG A 185 -12.00 42.61 -18.86
C ARG A 185 -12.47 41.70 -19.99
N ASN A 186 -11.78 40.58 -20.23
CA ASN A 186 -12.09 39.66 -21.32
C ASN A 186 -12.90 38.42 -20.89
N GLY A 187 -13.42 38.42 -19.65
CA GLY A 187 -14.22 37.35 -19.07
C GLY A 187 -15.69 37.71 -18.86
N ASN A 188 -16.29 38.49 -19.76
CA ASN A 188 -17.73 38.78 -19.80
C ASN A 188 -18.25 38.61 -21.23
#